data_AF-A0A1V2Q8S2-F1
#
_entry.id   AF-A0A1V2Q8S2-F1
#
_cell.length_a   1.000
_cell.length_b   1.000
_cell.length_c   1.000
_cell.angle_alpha   90.00
_cell.angle_beta   90.00
_cell.angle_gamma   90.00
#
_symmetry.space_group_name_H-M   'P 1'
#
loop_
_entity.id
_entity.type
_entity.pdbx_description
1 polymer ?
#
loop_
_entity_poly.entity_id
_entity_poly.type
_entity_poly.pdbx_seq_one_letter_code
_entity_poly.pdbx_strand_id
1 'polypeptide(L)'
;MVLSSASLWAWAVVGVAVLAAGWHVWGITVTPERSYYWWMTTADLVVAGVAAALALRWPRYAHFEPDALVLSDGRIPYGSITGVRVGTVSAKPFWLAFWLPQSLVIGLIIASRRAEAFNRQVVELDTTSGPVRVRWRDFDRRVAFIDALQSHSDVEPSYGGGLDGGTLARDYTPRLSVGGGFLALGLVVWTFFAGLLGLQLLDRSTYSGPYSTEATSAAVRALTERLGDYPTLPGVPVEFRTRPCDRNNNTFLGPSPDVAALSLRLVGPDLPPDTIGTVEERLHDDAGMDPGLYYMRLDHPGTDVRIGIPTSDDLQIEVSTGCTDTAGHDLLRADLQALAAALGAGR
;
A
#
# COMPACT_ATOMS: atom_id res chain seq x y z
N MET A 1 8.16 39.14 -2.31
CA MET A 1 8.60 38.75 -0.95
C MET A 1 8.13 37.32 -0.63
N VAL A 2 8.95 36.45 -0.03
CA VAL A 2 8.55 35.07 0.34
C VAL A 2 7.63 35.09 1.57
N LEU A 3 6.46 34.47 1.47
CA LEU A 3 5.52 34.31 2.57
C LEU A 3 5.71 32.98 3.29
N SER A 4 5.69 31.88 2.53
CA SER A 4 5.68 30.53 3.09
C SER A 4 6.14 29.48 2.08
N SER A 5 6.81 28.44 2.57
CA SER A 5 7.10 27.22 1.81
C SER A 5 5.96 26.20 1.86
N ALA A 6 4.82 26.51 2.51
CA ALA A 6 3.72 25.57 2.69
C ALA A 6 3.14 25.05 1.38
N SER A 7 3.01 25.89 0.35
CA SER A 7 2.56 25.44 -0.98
C SER A 7 3.59 24.51 -1.64
N LEU A 8 4.90 24.73 -1.44
CA LEU A 8 5.92 23.79 -1.93
C LEU A 8 5.78 22.43 -1.26
N TRP A 9 5.64 22.39 0.07
CA TRP A 9 5.45 21.15 0.81
C TRP A 9 4.13 20.45 0.46
N ALA A 10 3.05 21.21 0.26
CA ALA A 10 1.78 20.64 -0.19
C ALA A 10 1.91 20.00 -1.58
N TRP A 11 2.59 20.66 -2.53
CA TRP A 11 2.90 20.04 -3.83
C TRP A 11 3.82 18.83 -3.72
N ALA A 12 4.77 18.82 -2.79
CA ALA A 12 5.58 17.63 -2.53
C ALA A 12 4.72 16.46 -2.03
N VAL A 13 3.76 16.72 -1.13
CA VAL A 13 2.77 15.72 -0.67
C VAL A 13 1.92 15.22 -1.84
N VAL A 14 1.49 16.09 -2.76
CA VAL A 14 0.79 15.67 -3.99
C VAL A 14 1.64 14.69 -4.78
N GLY A 15 2.90 15.02 -5.04
CA GLY A 15 3.82 14.15 -5.80
C GLY A 15 3.99 12.78 -5.15
N VAL A 16 4.23 12.76 -3.83
CA VAL A 16 4.36 11.50 -3.07
C VAL A 16 3.07 10.68 -3.11
N ALA A 17 1.91 11.33 -2.93
CA ALA A 17 0.62 10.65 -2.94
C ALA A 17 0.27 10.09 -4.32
N VAL A 18 0.56 10.81 -5.41
CA VAL A 18 0.35 10.30 -6.78
C VAL A 18 1.26 9.12 -7.09
N LEU A 19 2.53 9.16 -6.65
CA LEU A 19 3.44 8.02 -6.79
C LEU A 19 2.96 6.82 -5.98
N ALA A 20 2.48 7.03 -4.75
CA ALA A 20 1.89 5.98 -3.93
C ALA A 20 0.63 5.38 -4.58
N ALA A 21 -0.24 6.21 -5.15
CA ALA A 21 -1.43 5.75 -5.87
C ALA A 21 -1.04 4.85 -7.06
N GLY A 22 -0.06 5.26 -7.87
CA GLY A 22 0.45 4.42 -8.96
C GLY A 22 1.02 3.09 -8.47
N TRP A 23 1.74 3.12 -7.34
CA TRP A 23 2.28 1.92 -6.70
C TRP A 23 1.19 0.97 -6.20
N HIS A 24 0.13 1.49 -5.58
CA HIS A 24 -0.99 0.67 -5.10
C HIS A 24 -1.91 0.19 -6.23
N VAL A 25 -2.05 0.95 -7.33
CA VAL A 25 -2.71 0.47 -8.56
C VAL A 25 -2.00 -0.76 -9.10
N TRP A 26 -0.67 -0.77 -9.11
CA TRP A 26 0.08 -1.97 -9.44
C TRP A 26 -0.24 -3.11 -8.46
N GLY A 27 -0.35 -2.83 -7.16
CA GLY A 27 -0.80 -3.81 -6.17
C GLY A 27 -2.16 -4.45 -6.48
N ILE A 28 -3.13 -3.67 -6.98
CA ILE A 28 -4.44 -4.18 -7.44
C ILE A 28 -4.26 -5.22 -8.55
N THR A 29 -3.36 -4.97 -9.51
CA THR A 29 -3.13 -5.91 -10.63
C THR A 29 -2.48 -7.22 -10.17
N VAL A 30 -1.70 -7.16 -9.09
CA VAL A 30 -0.95 -8.31 -8.57
C VAL A 30 -1.81 -9.14 -7.59
N THR A 31 -2.82 -8.51 -6.98
CA THR A 31 -3.62 -9.07 -5.87
C THR A 31 -5.09 -8.61 -5.96
N PRO A 32 -5.80 -8.86 -7.08
CA PRO A 32 -7.13 -8.29 -7.33
C PRO A 32 -8.19 -8.68 -6.29
N GLU A 33 -8.03 -9.83 -5.63
CA GLU A 33 -8.89 -10.32 -4.56
C GLU A 33 -8.75 -9.52 -3.26
N ARG A 34 -7.72 -8.66 -3.12
CA ARG A 34 -7.45 -7.88 -1.93
C ARG A 34 -8.00 -6.46 -2.06
N SER A 35 -9.10 -6.21 -1.35
CA SER A 35 -9.78 -4.90 -1.37
C SER A 35 -8.97 -3.74 -0.77
N TYR A 36 -7.97 -4.01 0.07
CA TYR A 36 -7.25 -2.94 0.77
C TYR A 36 -6.41 -2.06 -0.17
N TYR A 37 -5.89 -2.59 -1.29
CA TYR A 37 -5.17 -1.77 -2.27
C TYR A 37 -6.09 -0.78 -3.00
N TRP A 38 -7.36 -1.12 -3.18
CA TRP A 38 -8.38 -0.18 -3.68
C TRP A 38 -8.63 0.96 -2.67
N TRP A 39 -8.77 0.63 -1.39
CA TRP A 39 -8.94 1.63 -0.33
C TRP A 39 -7.72 2.54 -0.20
N MET A 40 -6.52 1.98 -0.24
CA MET A 40 -5.28 2.75 -0.17
C MET A 40 -5.10 3.68 -1.37
N THR A 41 -5.31 3.17 -2.59
CA THR A 41 -5.29 3.99 -3.80
C THR A 41 -6.28 5.16 -3.69
N THR A 42 -7.49 4.89 -3.21
CA THR A 42 -8.50 5.94 -3.00
C THR A 42 -8.03 6.96 -1.96
N ALA A 43 -7.46 6.51 -0.85
CA ALA A 43 -6.91 7.39 0.18
C ALA A 43 -5.76 8.25 -0.36
N ASP A 44 -4.85 7.69 -1.16
CA ASP A 44 -3.76 8.42 -1.80
C ASP A 44 -4.29 9.54 -2.71
N LEU A 45 -5.30 9.24 -3.52
CA LEU A 45 -5.92 10.22 -4.40
C LEU A 45 -6.66 11.32 -3.61
N VAL A 46 -7.30 10.99 -2.49
CA VAL A 46 -7.89 11.98 -1.58
C VAL A 46 -6.81 12.86 -0.97
N VAL A 47 -5.70 12.29 -0.49
CA VAL A 47 -4.55 13.04 0.03
C VAL A 47 -3.99 13.97 -1.04
N ALA A 48 -3.79 13.47 -2.27
CA ALA A 48 -3.33 14.28 -3.39
C ALA A 48 -4.30 15.42 -3.72
N GLY A 49 -5.61 15.15 -3.79
CA GLY A 49 -6.62 16.17 -4.08
C GLY A 49 -6.71 17.26 -3.01
N VAL A 50 -6.71 16.86 -1.73
CA VAL A 50 -6.71 17.81 -0.60
C VAL A 50 -5.42 18.62 -0.57
N ALA A 51 -4.26 17.98 -0.74
CA ALA A 51 -2.97 18.66 -0.77
C ALA A 51 -2.86 19.63 -1.95
N ALA A 52 -3.35 19.25 -3.14
CA ALA A 52 -3.38 20.12 -4.32
C ALA A 52 -4.27 21.35 -4.09
N ALA A 53 -5.48 21.15 -3.53
CA ALA A 53 -6.37 22.26 -3.18
C ALA A 53 -5.73 23.23 -2.18
N LEU A 54 -5.02 22.71 -1.18
CA LEU A 54 -4.26 23.53 -0.23
C LEU A 54 -3.06 24.24 -0.88
N ALA A 55 -2.36 23.55 -1.78
CA ALA A 55 -1.19 24.07 -2.48
C ALA A 55 -1.54 25.25 -3.41
N LEU A 56 -2.71 25.19 -4.04
CA LEU A 56 -3.28 26.26 -4.87
C LEU A 56 -3.76 27.44 -4.01
N ARG A 57 -4.29 27.17 -2.82
CA ARG A 57 -4.82 28.22 -1.93
C ARG A 57 -3.73 29.03 -1.20
N TRP A 58 -2.55 28.45 -0.98
CA TRP A 58 -1.49 29.09 -0.19
C TRP A 58 -0.46 29.82 -1.07
N PRO A 59 -0.43 31.17 -1.09
CA PRO A 59 0.61 31.90 -1.80
C PRO A 59 2.01 31.58 -1.27
N ARG A 60 2.95 31.41 -2.20
CA ARG A 60 4.38 31.33 -1.89
C ARG A 60 4.99 32.72 -1.68
N TYR A 61 4.48 33.70 -2.39
CA TYR A 61 5.01 35.06 -2.42
C TYR A 61 3.89 36.10 -2.25
N ALA A 62 4.25 37.23 -1.64
CA ALA A 62 3.51 38.48 -1.74
C ALA A 62 4.20 39.37 -2.79
N HIS A 63 3.40 39.91 -3.70
CA HIS A 63 3.86 40.91 -4.66
C HIS A 63 3.20 42.25 -4.31
N PHE A 64 4.03 43.26 -4.11
CA PHE A 64 3.58 44.63 -3.87
C PHE A 64 3.64 45.34 -5.23
N GLU A 65 2.48 45.48 -5.86
CA GLU A 65 2.30 46.28 -7.07
C GLU A 65 2.09 47.75 -6.68
N PRO A 66 2.13 48.71 -7.62
CA PRO A 66 1.92 50.13 -7.31
C PRO A 66 0.55 50.46 -6.69
N ASP A 67 -0.50 49.71 -7.05
CA ASP A 67 -1.89 49.96 -6.65
C ASP A 67 -2.50 48.87 -5.74
N ALA A 68 -1.82 47.72 -5.61
CA ALA A 68 -2.35 46.59 -4.86
C ALA A 68 -1.28 45.66 -4.26
N LEU A 69 -1.66 44.99 -3.17
CA LEU A 69 -0.98 43.80 -2.67
C LEU A 69 -1.59 42.56 -3.34
N VAL A 70 -0.76 41.75 -4.01
CA VAL A 70 -1.17 40.49 -4.63
C VAL A 70 -0.73 39.30 -3.77
N LEU A 71 -1.71 38.50 -3.35
CA LEU A 71 -1.56 37.27 -2.58
C LEU A 71 -2.20 36.10 -3.34
N SER A 72 -1.38 35.29 -4.02
CA SER A 72 -1.86 34.21 -4.91
C SER A 72 -2.72 34.80 -6.02
N ASP A 73 -3.95 34.33 -6.20
CA ASP A 73 -4.90 34.84 -7.20
C ASP A 73 -5.72 36.03 -6.67
N GLY A 74 -5.48 36.45 -5.41
CA GLY A 74 -6.18 37.55 -4.78
C GLY A 74 -5.41 38.86 -4.91
N ARG A 75 -6.06 39.88 -5.49
CA ARG A 75 -5.54 41.26 -5.56
C ARG A 75 -6.26 42.13 -4.53
N ILE A 76 -5.51 42.76 -3.64
CA ILE A 76 -6.02 43.61 -2.54
C ILE A 76 -5.58 45.05 -2.82
N PRO A 77 -6.46 45.91 -3.36
CA PRO A 77 -6.13 47.31 -3.59
C PRO A 77 -5.75 48.00 -2.28
N TYR A 78 -4.71 48.83 -2.25
CA TYR A 78 -4.30 49.48 -1.00
C TYR A 78 -5.40 50.37 -0.42
N GLY A 79 -6.16 51.07 -1.27
CA GLY A 79 -7.32 51.86 -0.85
C GLY A 79 -8.49 51.04 -0.29
N SER A 80 -8.47 49.71 -0.40
CA SER A 80 -9.45 48.83 0.24
C SER A 80 -9.07 48.40 1.65
N ILE A 81 -7.81 48.63 2.06
CA ILE A 81 -7.30 48.28 3.38
C ILE A 81 -7.77 49.36 4.36
N THR A 82 -8.61 48.98 5.31
CA THR A 82 -9.19 49.88 6.32
C THR A 82 -8.48 49.76 7.66
N GLY A 83 -7.67 48.72 7.85
CA GLY A 83 -6.95 48.48 9.10
C GLY A 83 -5.83 47.46 8.92
N VAL A 84 -4.74 47.65 9.66
CA VAL A 84 -3.64 46.69 9.77
C VAL A 84 -3.48 46.34 11.24
N ARG A 85 -3.66 45.06 11.57
CA ARG A 85 -3.51 44.54 12.94
C ARG A 85 -2.36 43.56 13.00
N VAL A 86 -1.47 43.76 13.97
CA VAL A 86 -0.26 42.96 14.16
C VAL A 86 -0.30 42.31 15.53
N GLY A 87 -0.05 41.00 15.57
CA GLY A 87 -0.09 40.25 16.81
C GLY A 87 0.57 38.88 16.71
N THR A 88 0.29 38.04 17.69
CA THR A 88 0.76 36.66 17.74
C THR A 88 -0.38 35.67 17.93
N VAL A 89 -0.17 34.45 17.43
CA VAL A 89 -1.07 33.29 17.57
C VAL A 89 -0.26 32.10 18.04
N SER A 90 -0.74 31.35 19.03
CA SER A 90 0.01 30.19 19.53
C SER A 90 -0.26 28.95 18.67
N ALA A 91 0.80 28.33 18.14
CA ALA A 91 0.72 27.04 17.46
C ALA A 91 0.70 25.84 18.43
N LYS A 92 0.73 26.08 19.76
CA LYS A 92 0.77 24.99 20.75
C LYS A 92 -0.39 23.98 20.61
N PRO A 93 -1.65 24.38 20.37
CA PRO A 93 -2.75 23.43 20.19
C PRO A 93 -2.56 22.50 18.99
N PHE A 94 -1.97 23.00 17.89
CA PHE A 94 -1.61 22.18 16.74
C PHE A 94 -0.57 21.11 17.12
N TRP A 95 0.51 21.52 17.78
CA TRP A 95 1.59 20.60 18.15
C TRP A 95 1.15 19.57 19.18
N LEU A 96 0.27 19.94 20.12
CA LEU A 96 -0.35 18.99 21.04
C LEU A 96 -1.24 17.99 20.29
N ALA A 97 -2.13 18.46 19.40
CA ALA A 97 -2.99 17.57 18.63
C ALA A 97 -2.20 16.61 17.72
N PHE A 98 -1.04 17.04 17.22
CA PHE A 98 -0.16 16.20 16.42
C PHE A 98 0.61 15.17 17.26
N TRP A 99 1.31 15.61 18.32
CA TRP A 99 2.26 14.77 19.04
C TRP A 99 1.64 13.93 20.15
N LEU A 100 0.60 14.41 20.83
CA LEU A 100 0.03 13.73 21.99
C LEU A 100 -0.53 12.33 21.65
N PRO A 101 -1.17 12.12 20.47
CA PRO A 101 -1.57 10.78 20.03
C PRO A 101 -0.40 9.88 19.61
N GLN A 102 0.73 10.44 19.16
CA GLN A 102 1.89 9.66 18.68
C GLN A 102 2.88 9.30 19.80
N SER A 103 3.04 10.20 20.77
CA SER A 103 4.01 10.07 21.85
C SER A 103 3.58 10.89 23.05
N LEU A 104 3.20 10.20 24.13
CA LEU A 104 2.89 10.83 25.41
C LEU A 104 4.07 11.66 25.94
N VAL A 105 5.31 11.17 25.77
CA VAL A 105 6.52 11.87 26.23
C VAL A 105 6.70 13.20 25.50
N ILE A 106 6.64 13.21 24.16
CA ILE A 106 6.78 14.44 23.37
C ILE A 106 5.58 15.37 23.61
N GLY A 107 4.38 14.81 23.70
CA GLY A 107 3.16 15.55 24.06
C GLY A 107 3.29 16.26 25.41
N LEU A 108 3.83 15.59 26.44
CA LEU A 108 4.11 16.17 27.76
C LEU A 108 5.21 17.24 27.71
N ILE A 109 6.27 17.03 26.93
CA ILE A 109 7.29 18.07 26.70
C ILE A 109 6.65 19.31 26.08
N ILE A 110 5.79 19.17 25.08
CA ILE A 110 5.08 20.30 24.46
C ILE A 110 4.11 20.94 25.45
N ALA A 111 3.39 20.14 26.23
CA ALA A 111 2.43 20.62 27.22
C ALA A 111 3.11 21.46 28.32
N SER A 112 4.30 21.05 28.76
CA SER A 112 5.08 21.74 29.80
C SER A 112 5.78 23.01 29.30
N ARG A 113 6.02 23.16 27.99
CA ARG A 113 6.58 24.39 27.42
C ARG A 113 5.55 25.51 27.43
N ARG A 114 5.97 26.73 27.75
CA ARG A 114 5.07 27.90 27.73
C ARG A 114 4.56 28.17 26.31
N ALA A 115 3.35 28.72 26.19
CA ALA A 115 2.68 28.90 24.89
C ALA A 115 3.43 29.84 23.95
N GLU A 116 4.20 30.80 24.50
CA GLU A 116 4.95 31.79 23.75
C GLU A 116 6.06 31.17 22.90
N ALA A 117 6.60 30.03 23.33
CA ALA A 117 7.60 29.27 22.57
C ALA A 117 7.07 28.75 21.22
N PHE A 118 5.75 28.73 21.04
CA PHE A 118 5.07 28.28 19.83
C PHE A 118 4.40 29.41 19.07
N ASN A 119 4.62 30.67 19.46
CA ASN A 119 3.98 31.79 18.82
C ASN A 119 4.36 31.88 17.33
N ARG A 120 3.38 32.28 16.55
CA ARG A 120 3.54 32.73 15.17
C ARG A 120 3.23 34.20 15.12
N GLN A 121 4.03 34.89 14.33
CA GLN A 121 3.87 36.29 14.01
C GLN A 121 2.75 36.41 12.99
N VAL A 122 1.78 37.29 13.21
CA VAL A 122 0.58 37.40 12.39
C VAL A 122 0.33 38.85 12.01
N VAL A 123 -0.04 39.04 10.75
CA VAL A 123 -0.57 40.30 10.22
C VAL A 123 -1.96 40.01 9.68
N GLU A 124 -2.94 40.78 10.12
CA GLU A 124 -4.31 40.77 9.61
C GLU A 124 -4.60 42.12 8.96
N LEU A 125 -5.05 42.09 7.70
CA LEU A 125 -5.47 43.27 6.98
C LEU A 125 -6.99 43.25 6.94
N ASP A 126 -7.60 44.25 7.55
CA ASP A 126 -9.04 44.49 7.41
C ASP A 126 -9.26 45.16 6.06
N THR A 127 -10.05 44.51 5.20
CA THR A 127 -10.42 45.05 3.89
C THR A 127 -11.91 45.28 3.80
N THR A 128 -12.36 46.10 2.85
CA THR A 128 -13.79 46.27 2.53
C THR A 128 -14.49 44.95 2.15
N SER A 129 -13.74 43.95 1.67
CA SER A 129 -14.24 42.62 1.32
C SER A 129 -14.15 41.59 2.46
N GLY A 130 -13.63 41.99 3.61
CA GLY A 130 -13.42 41.15 4.78
C GLY A 130 -11.94 41.01 5.18
N PRO A 131 -11.66 40.47 6.37
CA PRO A 131 -10.30 40.37 6.90
C PRO A 131 -9.48 39.29 6.18
N VAL A 132 -8.21 39.57 5.90
CA VAL A 132 -7.23 38.61 5.37
C VAL A 132 -6.07 38.44 6.32
N ARG A 133 -5.50 37.23 6.39
CA ARG A 133 -4.48 36.91 7.41
C ARG A 133 -3.28 36.18 6.83
N VAL A 134 -2.10 36.61 7.27
CA VAL A 134 -0.80 36.02 6.91
C VAL A 134 0.00 35.74 8.19
N ARG A 135 0.74 34.61 8.21
CA ARG A 135 1.46 34.13 9.39
C ARG A 135 2.91 33.76 9.05
N TRP A 136 3.81 34.05 9.99
CA TRP A 136 5.22 33.70 9.91
C TRP A 136 5.70 33.04 11.19
N ARG A 137 6.72 32.17 11.06
CA ARG A 137 7.48 31.65 12.20
C ARG A 137 8.44 32.69 12.77
N ASP A 138 8.93 33.56 11.91
CA ASP A 138 10.04 34.46 12.17
C ASP A 138 9.56 35.92 12.24
N PHE A 139 10.23 36.71 13.09
CA PHE A 139 9.90 38.12 13.33
C PHE A 139 10.36 39.02 12.19
N ASP A 140 11.56 38.80 11.65
CA ASP A 140 12.16 39.67 10.63
C ASP A 140 11.35 39.64 9.34
N ARG A 141 10.85 38.46 8.94
CA ARG A 141 9.93 38.35 7.79
C ARG A 141 8.60 39.06 8.00
N ARG A 142 8.10 39.13 9.23
CA ARG A 142 6.88 39.91 9.51
C ARG A 142 7.17 41.41 9.41
N VAL A 143 8.30 41.86 9.95
CA VAL A 143 8.73 43.27 9.87
C VAL A 143 8.90 43.70 8.43
N ALA A 144 9.67 42.96 7.63
CA ALA A 144 9.86 43.28 6.21
C ALA A 144 8.55 43.34 5.40
N PHE A 145 7.52 42.59 5.81
CA PHE A 145 6.20 42.63 5.17
C PHE A 145 5.45 43.91 5.54
N ILE A 146 5.52 44.31 6.81
CA ILE A 146 4.90 45.55 7.30
C ILE A 146 5.58 46.76 6.66
N ASP A 147 6.92 46.79 6.63
CA ASP A 147 7.69 47.87 6.01
C ASP A 147 7.34 48.04 4.53
N ALA A 148 7.21 46.93 3.79
CA ALA A 148 6.79 46.94 2.39
C ALA A 148 5.32 47.38 2.21
N LEU A 149 4.44 47.06 3.16
CA LEU A 149 3.06 47.51 3.13
C LEU A 149 2.93 49.02 3.41
N GLN A 150 3.68 49.53 4.39
CA GLN A 150 3.66 50.93 4.79
C GLN A 150 4.22 51.87 3.73
N SER A 151 5.10 51.39 2.83
CA SER A 151 5.58 52.20 1.70
C SER A 151 4.52 52.41 0.61
N HIS A 152 3.37 51.74 0.69
CA HIS A 152 2.28 51.82 -0.30
C HIS A 152 0.90 52.13 0.30
N SER A 153 0.77 52.16 1.63
CA SER A 153 -0.50 52.37 2.34
C SER A 153 -0.28 53.23 3.58
N ASP A 154 -1.09 54.27 3.74
CA ASP A 154 -1.03 55.21 4.86
C ASP A 154 -1.64 54.66 6.17
N VAL A 155 -2.20 53.44 6.14
CA VAL A 155 -2.81 52.81 7.31
C VAL A 155 -1.75 52.40 8.33
N GLU A 156 -1.79 53.02 9.50
CA GLU A 156 -0.88 52.68 10.60
C GLU A 156 -1.15 51.28 11.18
N PRO A 157 -0.11 50.43 11.36
CA PRO A 157 -0.25 49.16 12.03
C PRO A 157 -0.59 49.36 13.51
N SER A 158 -1.68 48.73 13.94
CA SER A 158 -2.04 48.62 15.34
C SER A 158 -1.42 47.37 15.95
N TYR A 159 -0.71 47.54 17.06
CA TYR A 159 -0.05 46.46 17.78
C TYR A 159 -0.87 46.11 19.02
N GLY A 160 -1.38 44.89 19.08
CA GLY A 160 -2.24 44.42 20.17
C GLY A 160 -2.10 42.92 20.42
N GLY A 161 -2.42 42.49 21.64
CA GLY A 161 -2.36 41.08 22.03
C GLY A 161 -3.51 40.26 21.42
N GLY A 162 -3.17 39.14 20.76
CA GLY A 162 -4.09 38.07 20.37
C GLY A 162 -4.96 38.34 19.13
N LEU A 163 -4.54 37.84 17.96
CA LEU A 163 -5.38 37.75 16.75
C LEU A 163 -6.20 36.44 16.69
N ASP A 164 -6.25 35.68 17.78
CA ASP A 164 -6.92 34.38 17.90
C ASP A 164 -8.43 34.46 18.17
N GLY A 165 -8.98 35.67 18.38
CA GLY A 165 -10.39 35.86 18.72
C GLY A 165 -11.32 35.78 17.51
N GLY A 166 -12.08 34.69 17.37
CA GLY A 166 -13.40 34.58 16.71
C GLY A 166 -13.60 35.07 15.25
N THR A 167 -12.67 35.81 14.65
CA THR A 167 -12.85 36.47 13.37
C THR A 167 -12.60 35.50 12.21
N LEU A 168 -13.54 35.47 11.26
CA LEU A 168 -13.46 34.69 10.03
C LEU A 168 -12.51 35.37 9.02
N ALA A 169 -11.23 35.49 9.36
CA ALA A 169 -10.23 35.98 8.43
C ALA A 169 -9.89 34.92 7.39
N ARG A 170 -9.76 35.33 6.12
CA ARG A 170 -9.27 34.46 5.05
C ARG A 170 -7.77 34.25 5.24
N ASP A 171 -7.40 33.03 5.63
CA ASP A 171 -6.01 32.63 5.82
C ASP A 171 -5.29 32.34 4.50
N TYR A 172 -4.19 33.06 4.25
CA TYR A 172 -3.26 32.85 3.13
C TYR A 172 -2.02 32.04 3.54
N THR A 173 -2.00 31.51 4.75
CA THR A 173 -0.96 30.60 5.26
C THR A 173 -1.62 29.51 6.11
N PRO A 174 -0.96 28.34 6.31
CA PRO A 174 -1.56 27.22 7.03
C PRO A 174 -2.09 27.61 8.43
N ARG A 175 -3.28 27.12 8.75
CA ARG A 175 -3.88 27.30 10.07
C ARG A 175 -3.33 26.27 11.04
N LEU A 176 -2.54 26.74 12.01
CA LEU A 176 -1.99 25.90 13.08
C LEU A 176 -3.02 25.74 14.20
N SER A 177 -4.05 24.93 13.92
CA SER A 177 -5.14 24.60 14.84
C SER A 177 -5.09 23.13 15.26
N VAL A 178 -5.94 22.75 16.23
CA VAL A 178 -6.16 21.36 16.62
C VAL A 178 -6.52 20.49 15.41
N GLY A 179 -7.46 20.94 14.56
CA GLY A 179 -7.83 20.22 13.35
C GLY A 179 -6.67 20.06 12.36
N GLY A 180 -5.83 21.09 12.20
CA GLY A 180 -4.60 20.99 11.40
C GLY A 180 -3.61 19.97 11.96
N GLY A 181 -3.49 19.87 13.30
CA GLY A 181 -2.63 18.89 13.96
C GLY A 181 -3.12 17.45 13.74
N PHE A 182 -4.43 17.22 13.80
CA PHE A 182 -5.02 15.92 13.47
C PHE A 182 -4.85 15.56 11.98
N LEU A 183 -4.94 16.54 11.07
CA LEU A 183 -4.64 16.31 9.66
C LEU A 183 -3.17 15.90 9.47
N ALA A 184 -2.23 16.56 10.15
CA ALA A 184 -0.82 16.19 10.10
C ALA A 184 -0.58 14.78 10.69
N LEU A 185 -1.27 14.42 11.77
CA LEU A 185 -1.24 13.08 12.34
C LEU A 185 -1.74 12.04 11.33
N GLY A 186 -2.90 12.30 10.72
CA GLY A 186 -3.48 11.45 9.68
C GLY A 186 -2.52 11.25 8.51
N LEU A 187 -1.83 12.30 8.08
CA LEU A 187 -0.81 12.20 7.03
C LEU A 187 0.36 11.29 7.45
N VAL A 188 0.84 11.36 8.70
CA VAL A 188 1.90 10.47 9.17
C VAL A 188 1.44 9.01 9.20
N VAL A 189 0.24 8.76 9.72
CA VAL A 189 -0.35 7.41 9.75
C VAL A 189 -0.52 6.88 8.32
N TRP A 190 -1.04 7.70 7.42
CA TRP A 190 -1.15 7.37 6.00
C TRP A 190 0.21 7.01 5.40
N THR A 191 1.24 7.84 5.55
CA THR A 191 2.59 7.58 5.01
C THR A 191 3.14 6.25 5.53
N PHE A 192 2.92 5.95 6.82
CA PHE A 192 3.36 4.68 7.40
C PHE A 192 2.68 3.48 6.74
N PHE A 193 1.34 3.49 6.63
CA PHE A 193 0.61 2.38 6.03
C PHE A 193 0.83 2.26 4.52
N ALA A 194 0.86 3.37 3.80
CA ALA A 194 1.20 3.43 2.38
C ALA A 194 2.62 2.86 2.13
N GLY A 195 3.59 3.28 2.93
CA GLY A 195 4.95 2.76 2.86
C GLY A 195 5.04 1.27 3.19
N LEU A 196 4.41 0.83 4.28
CA LEU A 196 4.42 -0.57 4.71
C LEU A 196 3.81 -1.49 3.64
N LEU A 197 2.62 -1.17 3.15
CA LEU A 197 1.93 -1.97 2.13
C LEU A 197 2.65 -1.91 0.78
N GLY A 198 3.29 -0.78 0.48
CA GLY A 198 4.16 -0.63 -0.68
C GLY A 198 5.39 -1.53 -0.60
N LEU A 199 6.03 -1.64 0.57
CA LEU A 199 7.14 -2.56 0.80
C LEU A 199 6.71 -4.03 0.70
N GLN A 200 5.51 -4.38 1.17
CA GLN A 200 4.99 -5.74 1.03
C GLN A 200 4.89 -6.14 -0.45
N LEU A 201 4.50 -5.24 -1.36
CA LEU A 201 4.44 -5.53 -2.80
C LEU A 201 5.78 -5.94 -3.44
N LEU A 202 6.91 -5.53 -2.83
CA LEU A 202 8.24 -5.92 -3.29
C LEU A 202 8.61 -7.33 -2.89
N ASP A 203 8.09 -7.81 -1.75
CA ASP A 203 8.32 -9.17 -1.30
C ASP A 203 7.30 -10.12 -1.95
N ARG A 204 7.71 -10.68 -3.09
CA ARG A 204 6.94 -11.68 -3.85
C ARG A 204 7.36 -13.11 -3.55
N SER A 205 8.12 -13.33 -2.49
CA SER A 205 8.61 -14.66 -2.15
C SER A 205 7.46 -15.59 -1.76
N THR A 206 7.53 -16.83 -2.21
CA THR A 206 6.58 -17.90 -1.85
C THR A 206 7.08 -18.69 -0.66
N TYR A 207 6.16 -19.25 0.14
CA TYR A 207 6.49 -20.06 1.31
C TYR A 207 7.26 -21.34 0.95
N SER A 208 6.91 -21.94 -0.19
CA SER A 208 7.58 -23.11 -0.76
C SER A 208 7.77 -22.89 -2.27
N GLY A 209 9.01 -22.92 -2.75
CA GLY A 209 9.35 -22.59 -4.14
C GLY A 209 9.61 -21.08 -4.35
N PRO A 210 9.63 -20.59 -5.62
CA PRO A 210 9.34 -21.35 -6.82
C PRO A 210 10.45 -22.37 -7.10
N TYR A 211 10.05 -23.62 -7.36
CA TYR A 211 10.96 -24.66 -7.82
C TYR A 211 11.21 -24.49 -9.32
N SER A 212 12.37 -24.94 -9.81
CA SER A 212 12.68 -24.91 -11.23
C SER A 212 11.70 -25.80 -12.02
N THR A 213 11.04 -25.24 -13.02
CA THR A 213 10.15 -26.00 -13.92
C THR A 213 10.90 -27.13 -14.61
N GLU A 214 12.15 -26.90 -15.05
CA GLU A 214 12.97 -27.92 -15.71
C GLU A 214 13.31 -29.08 -14.77
N ALA A 215 13.74 -28.76 -13.54
CA ALA A 215 14.04 -29.78 -12.53
C ALA A 215 12.78 -30.58 -12.16
N THR A 216 11.64 -29.88 -12.04
CA THR A 216 10.35 -30.50 -11.72
C THR A 216 9.86 -31.40 -12.85
N SER A 217 9.99 -30.96 -14.10
CA SER A 217 9.70 -31.76 -15.31
C SER A 217 10.56 -33.02 -15.36
N ALA A 218 11.87 -32.89 -15.11
CA ALA A 218 12.77 -34.04 -15.05
C ALA A 218 12.38 -35.02 -13.93
N ALA A 219 11.98 -34.53 -12.77
CA ALA A 219 11.50 -35.36 -11.66
C ALA A 219 10.21 -36.11 -12.02
N VAL A 220 9.24 -35.44 -12.67
CA VAL A 220 8.01 -36.10 -13.14
C VAL A 220 8.33 -37.17 -14.19
N ARG A 221 9.24 -36.92 -15.14
CA ARG A 221 9.65 -37.91 -16.14
C ARG A 221 10.33 -39.12 -15.52
N ALA A 222 11.26 -38.91 -14.58
CA ALA A 222 11.90 -39.99 -13.84
C ALA A 222 10.87 -40.81 -13.05
N LEU A 223 9.86 -40.14 -12.49
CA LEU A 223 8.75 -40.82 -11.83
C LEU A 223 7.91 -41.64 -12.81
N THR A 224 7.58 -41.10 -13.98
CA THR A 224 6.87 -41.81 -15.05
C THR A 224 7.61 -43.06 -15.51
N GLU A 225 8.94 -42.97 -15.67
CA GLU A 225 9.78 -44.13 -16.03
C GLU A 225 9.78 -45.20 -14.92
N ARG A 226 9.75 -44.79 -13.64
CA ARG A 226 9.67 -45.71 -12.50
C ARG A 226 8.29 -46.36 -12.36
N LEU A 227 7.21 -45.60 -12.60
CA LEU A 227 5.82 -46.03 -12.44
C LEU A 227 5.20 -46.59 -13.73
N GLY A 228 6.00 -47.32 -14.51
CA GLY A 228 5.58 -47.90 -15.78
C GLY A 228 4.66 -49.12 -15.65
N ASP A 229 3.87 -49.38 -16.69
CA ASP A 229 3.13 -50.63 -16.91
C ASP A 229 2.10 -50.99 -15.81
N TYR A 230 1.32 -50.01 -15.36
CA TYR A 230 0.15 -50.28 -14.53
C TYR A 230 -1.00 -50.90 -15.35
N PRO A 231 -1.86 -51.73 -14.73
CA PRO A 231 -3.06 -52.23 -15.39
C PRO A 231 -3.93 -51.07 -15.89
N THR A 232 -4.67 -51.30 -16.97
CA THR A 232 -5.57 -50.27 -17.51
C THR A 232 -6.66 -49.96 -16.49
N LEU A 233 -6.93 -48.67 -16.29
CA LEU A 233 -7.94 -48.14 -15.38
C LEU A 233 -9.12 -47.57 -16.20
N PRO A 234 -10.01 -48.43 -16.72
CA PRO A 234 -11.08 -47.98 -17.60
C PRO A 234 -12.03 -47.03 -16.86
N GLY A 235 -12.40 -45.93 -17.51
CA GLY A 235 -13.34 -44.95 -16.97
C GLY A 235 -12.76 -43.99 -15.94
N VAL A 236 -11.47 -44.11 -15.56
CA VAL A 236 -10.82 -43.15 -14.64
C VAL A 236 -10.44 -41.88 -15.39
N PRO A 237 -11.04 -40.72 -15.07
CA PRO A 237 -10.73 -39.45 -15.71
C PRO A 237 -9.35 -38.93 -15.28
N VAL A 238 -8.68 -38.25 -16.22
CA VAL A 238 -7.43 -37.51 -15.97
C VAL A 238 -7.78 -36.05 -15.70
N GLU A 239 -7.82 -35.65 -14.43
CA GLU A 239 -8.10 -34.27 -14.03
C GLU A 239 -6.81 -33.51 -13.73
N PHE A 240 -6.68 -32.30 -14.26
CA PHE A 240 -5.61 -31.36 -13.86
C PHE A 240 -6.20 -30.23 -13.04
N ARG A 241 -5.58 -29.94 -11.89
CA ARG A 241 -5.96 -28.82 -11.02
C ARG A 241 -4.77 -27.89 -10.86
N THR A 242 -5.04 -26.60 -10.99
CA THR A 242 -4.03 -25.56 -10.74
C THR A 242 -4.42 -24.81 -9.48
N ARG A 243 -3.51 -24.72 -8.52
CA ARG A 243 -3.71 -23.99 -7.26
C ARG A 243 -2.65 -22.90 -7.11
N PRO A 244 -3.03 -21.62 -6.98
CA PRO A 244 -2.09 -20.55 -6.66
C PRO A 244 -1.32 -20.87 -5.38
N CYS A 245 -0.02 -20.57 -5.36
CA CYS A 245 0.83 -20.82 -4.21
C CYS A 245 0.86 -19.65 -3.24
N ASP A 246 0.88 -19.94 -1.94
CA ASP A 246 0.90 -18.90 -0.92
C ASP A 246 2.23 -18.15 -0.88
N ARG A 247 2.13 -16.83 -0.77
CA ARG A 247 3.27 -15.94 -0.52
C ARG A 247 3.65 -15.94 0.96
N ASN A 248 4.90 -15.60 1.29
CA ASN A 248 5.33 -15.41 2.68
C ASN A 248 4.50 -14.33 3.41
N ASN A 249 4.04 -13.34 2.66
CA ASN A 249 3.17 -12.27 3.12
C ASN A 249 1.71 -12.44 2.65
N ASN A 250 1.21 -13.68 2.55
CA ASN A 250 -0.15 -14.02 2.08
C ASN A 250 -1.26 -13.19 2.74
N THR A 251 -1.12 -12.84 4.03
CA THR A 251 -2.06 -11.95 4.75
C THR A 251 -2.29 -10.62 4.01
N PHE A 252 -1.22 -10.07 3.44
CA PHE A 252 -1.27 -8.88 2.60
C PHE A 252 -1.51 -9.32 1.15
N LEU A 253 -0.54 -9.95 0.51
CA LEU A 253 -0.56 -10.12 -0.94
C LEU A 253 -1.43 -11.25 -1.49
N GLY A 254 -2.09 -12.04 -0.65
CA GLY A 254 -2.76 -13.24 -1.15
C GLY A 254 -1.79 -14.26 -1.76
N PRO A 255 -2.33 -15.27 -2.45
CA PRO A 255 -1.54 -16.21 -3.25
C PRO A 255 -0.84 -15.52 -4.43
N SER A 256 0.21 -16.14 -4.95
CA SER A 256 0.92 -15.68 -6.13
C SER A 256 0.12 -15.98 -7.42
N PRO A 257 -0.07 -15.02 -8.33
CA PRO A 257 -0.61 -15.28 -9.66
C PRO A 257 0.43 -15.87 -10.60
N ASP A 258 1.72 -15.65 -10.32
CA ASP A 258 2.84 -16.05 -11.18
C ASP A 258 3.35 -17.46 -10.86
N VAL A 259 3.05 -17.96 -9.65
CA VAL A 259 3.52 -19.26 -9.13
C VAL A 259 2.34 -20.08 -8.67
N ALA A 260 2.19 -21.28 -9.23
CA ALA A 260 1.10 -22.18 -8.89
C ALA A 260 1.58 -23.64 -8.88
N ALA A 261 0.91 -24.45 -8.07
CA ALA A 261 1.07 -25.89 -8.09
C ALA A 261 0.10 -26.50 -9.11
N LEU A 262 0.61 -27.37 -9.96
CA LEU A 262 -0.19 -28.19 -10.87
C LEU A 262 -0.30 -29.58 -10.26
N SER A 263 -1.52 -30.07 -10.06
CA SER A 263 -1.76 -31.45 -9.66
C SER A 263 -2.53 -32.24 -10.72
N LEU A 264 -2.10 -33.48 -10.91
CA LEU A 264 -2.83 -34.55 -11.57
C LEU A 264 -3.69 -35.24 -10.50
N ARG A 265 -4.97 -35.46 -10.79
CA ARG A 265 -5.88 -36.22 -9.94
C ARG A 265 -6.57 -37.30 -10.77
N LEU A 266 -6.50 -38.54 -10.27
CA LEU A 266 -7.17 -39.71 -10.82
C LEU A 266 -8.15 -40.23 -9.76
N VAL A 267 -9.43 -40.33 -10.11
CA VAL A 267 -10.48 -40.84 -9.20
C VAL A 267 -11.28 -41.92 -9.91
N GLY A 268 -11.27 -43.13 -9.37
CA GLY A 268 -11.98 -44.29 -9.93
C GLY A 268 -13.01 -44.85 -8.95
N PRO A 269 -14.24 -44.30 -8.90
CA PRO A 269 -15.27 -44.74 -7.96
C PRO A 269 -15.92 -46.08 -8.34
N ASP A 270 -15.85 -46.45 -9.62
CA ASP A 270 -16.52 -47.66 -10.14
C ASP A 270 -15.55 -48.84 -10.36
N LEU A 271 -14.32 -48.74 -9.84
CA LEU A 271 -13.33 -49.80 -9.98
C LEU A 271 -13.59 -50.95 -8.98
N PRO A 272 -13.34 -52.22 -9.36
CA PRO A 272 -13.44 -53.33 -8.42
C PRO A 272 -12.46 -53.16 -7.24
N PRO A 273 -12.86 -53.44 -5.99
CA PRO A 273 -12.00 -53.29 -4.81
C PRO A 273 -10.64 -54.00 -4.92
N ASP A 274 -10.62 -55.20 -5.52
CA ASP A 274 -9.37 -55.95 -5.73
C ASP A 274 -8.40 -55.22 -6.69
N THR A 275 -8.95 -54.50 -7.67
CA THR A 275 -8.15 -53.69 -8.60
C THR A 275 -7.60 -52.45 -7.90
N ILE A 276 -8.43 -51.79 -7.08
CA ILE A 276 -8.03 -50.63 -6.26
C ILE A 276 -6.89 -51.03 -5.33
N GLY A 277 -7.07 -52.07 -4.53
CA GLY A 277 -6.06 -52.55 -3.57
C GLY A 277 -4.75 -52.95 -4.25
N THR A 278 -4.81 -53.65 -5.38
CA THR A 278 -3.60 -54.05 -6.14
C THR A 278 -2.83 -52.83 -6.68
N VAL A 279 -3.55 -51.81 -7.17
CA VAL A 279 -2.94 -50.60 -7.71
C VAL A 279 -2.34 -49.75 -6.60
N GLU A 280 -3.05 -49.57 -5.49
CA GLU A 280 -2.57 -48.80 -4.34
C GLU A 280 -1.36 -49.47 -3.67
N GLU A 281 -1.41 -50.78 -3.43
CA GLU A 281 -0.30 -51.54 -2.85
C GLU A 281 0.95 -51.44 -3.73
N ARG A 282 0.80 -51.66 -5.05
CA ARG A 282 1.92 -51.52 -6.00
C ARG A 282 2.46 -50.09 -6.03
N LEU A 283 1.58 -49.08 -5.98
CA LEU A 283 1.98 -47.68 -6.01
C LEU A 283 2.68 -47.26 -4.72
N HIS A 284 2.30 -47.81 -3.57
CA HIS A 284 3.04 -47.66 -2.32
C HIS A 284 4.45 -48.25 -2.44
N ASP A 285 4.57 -49.47 -2.94
CA ASP A 285 5.84 -50.17 -3.12
C ASP A 285 6.77 -49.42 -4.10
N ASP A 286 6.28 -49.07 -5.29
CA ASP A 286 7.05 -48.38 -6.31
C ASP A 286 7.44 -46.94 -5.89
N ALA A 287 6.63 -46.32 -5.03
CA ALA A 287 6.93 -45.02 -4.44
C ALA A 287 7.89 -45.08 -3.25
N GLY A 288 8.12 -46.27 -2.67
CA GLY A 288 8.87 -46.45 -1.43
C GLY A 288 8.15 -45.88 -0.20
N MET A 289 6.81 -45.90 -0.21
CA MET A 289 5.97 -45.43 0.89
C MET A 289 5.78 -46.54 1.93
N ASP A 290 6.08 -46.25 3.20
CA ASP A 290 5.78 -47.18 4.29
C ASP A 290 4.26 -47.46 4.40
N PRO A 291 3.84 -48.66 4.82
CA PRO A 291 2.45 -48.99 5.03
C PRO A 291 1.74 -48.00 5.97
N GLY A 292 0.64 -47.40 5.52
CA GLY A 292 -0.14 -46.41 6.28
C GLY A 292 0.30 -44.95 6.10
N LEU A 293 1.32 -44.67 5.29
CA LEU A 293 1.62 -43.31 4.82
C LEU A 293 0.84 -43.02 3.55
N TYR A 294 0.01 -41.97 3.57
CA TYR A 294 -0.87 -41.62 2.44
C TYR A 294 -0.32 -40.49 1.57
N TYR A 295 0.88 -39.99 1.89
CA TYR A 295 1.49 -38.85 1.22
C TYR A 295 3.00 -38.89 1.34
N MET A 296 3.72 -38.79 0.22
CA MET A 296 5.18 -38.82 0.20
C MET A 296 5.75 -37.89 -0.88
N ARG A 297 6.86 -37.24 -0.54
CA ARG A 297 7.71 -36.54 -1.51
C ARG A 297 8.62 -37.56 -2.18
N LEU A 298 8.58 -37.58 -3.51
CA LEU A 298 9.18 -38.66 -4.30
C LEU A 298 10.55 -38.32 -4.89
N ASP A 299 11.03 -37.09 -4.70
CA ASP A 299 12.13 -36.52 -5.46
C ASP A 299 13.20 -35.79 -4.60
N HIS A 300 14.18 -35.20 -5.29
CA HIS A 300 15.35 -34.54 -4.71
C HIS A 300 15.00 -33.23 -3.97
N PRO A 301 15.87 -32.72 -3.07
CA PRO A 301 15.63 -31.49 -2.28
C PRO A 301 15.25 -30.24 -3.09
N GLY A 302 15.58 -30.21 -4.39
CA GLY A 302 15.38 -29.06 -5.29
C GLY A 302 14.02 -28.96 -6.00
N THR A 303 13.11 -29.91 -5.80
CA THR A 303 11.75 -29.97 -6.39
C THR A 303 10.76 -30.42 -5.34
N ASP A 304 9.45 -30.29 -5.53
CA ASP A 304 8.47 -30.70 -4.52
C ASP A 304 7.38 -31.59 -5.13
N VAL A 305 7.81 -32.53 -5.98
CA VAL A 305 6.91 -33.51 -6.58
C VAL A 305 6.50 -34.52 -5.51
N ARG A 306 5.19 -34.60 -5.30
CA ARG A 306 4.60 -35.42 -4.23
C ARG A 306 3.46 -36.25 -4.78
N ILE A 307 3.31 -37.45 -4.25
CA ILE A 307 2.16 -38.31 -4.50
C ILE A 307 1.34 -38.45 -3.22
N GLY A 308 0.03 -38.39 -3.36
CA GLY A 308 -0.95 -38.69 -2.34
C GLY A 308 -1.83 -39.84 -2.78
N ILE A 309 -1.97 -40.83 -1.90
CA ILE A 309 -2.86 -41.99 -2.04
C ILE A 309 -3.71 -42.03 -0.76
N PRO A 310 -4.76 -41.20 -0.64
CA PRO A 310 -5.59 -41.18 0.57
C PRO A 310 -6.35 -42.50 0.73
N THR A 311 -6.53 -42.94 1.98
CA THR A 311 -7.36 -44.11 2.30
C THR A 311 -8.81 -43.81 1.94
N SER A 312 -9.36 -44.53 0.96
CA SER A 312 -10.71 -44.34 0.45
C SER A 312 -11.23 -45.68 -0.07
N ASP A 313 -12.56 -45.85 -0.09
CA ASP A 313 -13.19 -47.01 -0.74
C ASP A 313 -13.10 -46.92 -2.29
N ASP A 314 -12.81 -45.72 -2.79
CA ASP A 314 -12.57 -45.39 -4.20
C ASP A 314 -11.07 -45.21 -4.47
N LEU A 315 -10.59 -45.58 -5.67
CA LEU A 315 -9.22 -45.25 -6.08
C LEU A 315 -9.05 -43.73 -6.12
N GLN A 316 -8.08 -43.20 -5.38
CA GLN A 316 -7.70 -41.79 -5.43
C GLN A 316 -6.18 -41.65 -5.48
N ILE A 317 -5.67 -41.07 -6.57
CA ILE A 317 -4.25 -40.76 -6.73
C ILE A 317 -4.14 -39.27 -7.06
N GLU A 318 -3.36 -38.54 -6.28
CA GLU A 318 -3.01 -37.15 -6.56
C GLU A 318 -1.50 -36.97 -6.67
N VAL A 319 -1.01 -36.46 -7.80
CA VAL A 319 0.41 -36.12 -7.99
C VAL A 319 0.51 -34.60 -8.13
N SER A 320 1.23 -33.93 -7.24
CA SER A 320 1.44 -32.49 -7.26
C SER A 320 2.88 -32.17 -7.64
N THR A 321 3.10 -31.17 -8.51
CA THR A 321 4.43 -30.70 -8.93
C THR A 321 5.11 -29.79 -7.90
N GLY A 322 4.39 -29.39 -6.85
CA GLY A 322 4.78 -28.26 -6.01
C GLY A 322 4.70 -26.92 -6.76
N CYS A 323 5.11 -25.85 -6.10
CA CYS A 323 4.98 -24.48 -6.61
C CYS A 323 6.02 -24.16 -7.68
N THR A 324 5.57 -24.00 -8.93
CA THR A 324 6.41 -23.65 -10.09
C THR A 324 5.87 -22.42 -10.81
N ASP A 325 6.70 -21.83 -11.68
CA ASP A 325 6.27 -20.72 -12.54
C ASP A 325 5.15 -21.17 -13.50
N THR A 326 4.06 -20.41 -13.54
CA THR A 326 2.91 -20.65 -14.41
C THR A 326 3.26 -20.69 -15.90
N ALA A 327 4.30 -19.97 -16.34
CA ALA A 327 4.76 -20.00 -17.72
C ALA A 327 5.24 -21.39 -18.19
N GLY A 328 5.64 -22.25 -17.25
CA GLY A 328 6.09 -23.62 -17.53
C GLY A 328 5.01 -24.70 -17.38
N HIS A 329 3.77 -24.33 -17.07
CA HIS A 329 2.71 -25.31 -16.75
C HIS A 329 2.30 -26.20 -17.92
N ASP A 330 2.43 -25.75 -19.16
CA ASP A 330 2.10 -26.59 -20.33
C ASP A 330 3.07 -27.76 -20.49
N LEU A 331 4.36 -27.53 -20.22
CA LEU A 331 5.38 -28.59 -20.18
C LEU A 331 5.05 -29.60 -19.07
N LEU A 332 4.80 -29.11 -17.85
CA LEU A 332 4.47 -29.97 -16.71
C LEU A 332 3.16 -30.74 -16.92
N ARG A 333 2.16 -30.14 -17.56
CA ARG A 333 0.90 -30.81 -17.90
C ARG A 333 1.14 -31.95 -18.88
N ALA A 334 1.97 -31.76 -19.89
CA ALA A 334 2.32 -32.84 -20.82
C ALA A 334 3.05 -33.99 -20.12
N ASP A 335 3.99 -33.69 -19.21
CA ASP A 335 4.70 -34.71 -18.45
C ASP A 335 3.77 -35.45 -17.46
N LEU A 336 2.85 -34.75 -16.80
CA LEU A 336 1.82 -35.36 -15.94
C LEU A 336 0.81 -36.19 -16.74
N GLN A 337 0.48 -35.79 -17.98
CA GLN A 337 -0.37 -36.59 -18.85
C GLN A 337 0.31 -37.92 -19.22
N ALA A 338 1.62 -37.89 -19.48
CA ALA A 338 2.40 -39.10 -19.70
C ALA A 338 2.44 -39.98 -18.44
N LEU A 339 2.56 -39.38 -17.24
CA LEU A 339 2.47 -40.10 -15.97
C LEU A 339 1.09 -40.76 -15.77
N ALA A 340 0.00 -40.04 -16.04
CA ALA A 340 -1.35 -40.60 -15.97
C ALA A 340 -1.52 -41.80 -16.90
N ALA A 341 -0.98 -41.71 -18.12
CA ALA A 341 -0.97 -42.81 -19.06
C ALA A 341 -0.12 -43.99 -18.55
N ALA A 342 1.04 -43.76 -17.93
CA ALA A 342 1.85 -44.82 -17.33
C ALA A 342 1.13 -45.55 -16.19
N LEU A 343 0.35 -44.80 -15.39
CA LEU A 343 -0.55 -45.32 -14.34
C LEU A 343 -1.82 -46.01 -14.89
N GLY A 344 -1.98 -46.11 -16.21
CA GLY A 344 -3.07 -46.84 -16.84
C GLY A 344 -4.36 -46.05 -17.04
N ALA A 345 -4.39 -44.75 -16.72
CA ALA A 345 -5.55 -43.87 -16.92
C ALA A 345 -5.52 -43.17 -18.30
N GLY A 346 -6.70 -42.83 -18.83
CA GLY A 346 -6.84 -42.05 -20.08
C GLY A 346 -6.44 -42.78 -21.36
N ARG A 347 -6.49 -44.12 -21.37
CA ARG A 347 -6.19 -44.98 -22.52
C ARG A 347 -7.45 -45.55 -23.16
#